data_AF-A0A6P6V7X9-F1
#
_entry.id   AF-A0A6P6V7X9-F1
#
_cell.length_a   1.000
_cell.length_b   1.000
_cell.length_c   1.000
_cell.angle_alpha   90.00
_cell.angle_beta   90.00
_cell.angle_gamma   90.00
#
_symmetry.space_group_name_H-M   'P 1'
#
loop_
_entity.id
_entity.type
_entity.pdbx_description
1 polymer ?
#
loop_
_entity_poly.entity_id
_entity_poly.type
_entity_poly.pdbx_seq_one_letter_code
_entity_poly.pdbx_strand_id
1 'polypeptide(L)'
;MKAKYRSRLLALIDCARFLLHQGLAFRGHDEFDISENQGNFLELLHFLVGHNDDIKKVVLENAPKNLKLIAPDIQKNMSNALASETTSIIVNDIGHGLFAILCDESRDASTNEQLAVVIRYVDSHGYVIERFLGILHVRDTTALSLKKTIDVLFSKYGLSISQIHGQCYDDASNIRGEYNGLKTLIMKENGSAYYIHCFAHQLQLSLVGVAKKHVQVSSMYNTLSTLMHVLEGSSKRQEILREQCLKKVVDDLMTGDLMSGRGLNQETSIQRACDTRWGSHFGSLLKLVLMYDSVIDVLLIIENDGLVEQRGQAYALLNSLQSFEFAFILHLMKKIMGITNALSEALQRKDQDIVNAMGLVKVSKQQL
;
A
#
# COMPACT_ATOMS: atom_id res chain seq x y z
N MET A 1 33.88 5.70 -31.88
CA MET A 1 33.59 6.10 -30.48
C MET A 1 32.08 6.24 -30.20
N LYS A 2 31.29 6.93 -31.04
CA LYS A 2 29.83 7.10 -30.88
C LYS A 2 29.02 5.79 -30.86
N ALA A 3 29.34 4.84 -31.75
CA ALA A 3 28.62 3.55 -31.81
C ALA A 3 28.77 2.72 -30.51
N LYS A 4 30.01 2.49 -30.05
CA LYS A 4 30.29 1.76 -28.80
C LYS A 4 29.66 2.43 -27.57
N TYR A 5 29.65 3.77 -27.52
CA TYR A 5 28.99 4.51 -26.44
C TYR A 5 27.46 4.32 -26.48
N ARG A 6 26.85 4.43 -27.66
CA ARG A 6 25.40 4.20 -27.84
C ARG A 6 25.01 2.78 -27.44
N SER A 7 25.77 1.77 -27.86
CA SER A 7 25.50 0.37 -27.47
C SER A 7 25.55 0.17 -25.96
N ARG A 8 26.52 0.77 -25.26
CA ARG A 8 26.54 0.74 -23.79
C ARG A 8 25.31 1.39 -23.16
N LEU A 9 24.99 2.61 -23.62
CA LEU A 9 23.88 3.36 -23.06
C LEU A 9 22.55 2.63 -23.27
N LEU A 10 22.34 2.01 -24.43
CA LEU A 10 21.16 1.21 -24.72
C LEU A 10 21.05 0.01 -23.78
N ALA A 11 22.14 -0.75 -23.57
CA ALA A 11 22.14 -1.87 -22.63
C ALA A 11 21.73 -1.46 -21.21
N LEU A 12 22.25 -0.31 -20.74
CA LEU A 12 21.92 0.24 -19.42
C LEU A 12 20.45 0.71 -19.36
N ILE A 13 19.95 1.34 -20.42
CA ILE A 13 18.54 1.74 -20.54
C ILE A 13 17.64 0.51 -20.53
N ASP A 14 18.02 -0.58 -21.19
CA ASP A 14 17.23 -1.82 -21.20
C ASP A 14 17.17 -2.45 -19.80
N CYS A 15 18.27 -2.45 -19.05
CA CYS A 15 18.24 -2.81 -17.62
C CYS A 15 17.27 -1.91 -16.84
N ALA A 16 17.40 -0.59 -16.97
CA ALA A 16 16.54 0.36 -16.26
C ALA A 16 15.06 0.17 -16.60
N ARG A 17 14.73 -0.03 -17.88
CA ARG A 17 13.36 -0.28 -18.34
C ARG A 17 12.80 -1.56 -17.75
N PHE A 18 13.59 -2.63 -17.70
CA PHE A 18 13.16 -3.89 -17.08
C PHE A 18 12.83 -3.68 -15.60
N LEU A 19 13.72 -3.04 -14.84
CA LEU A 19 13.50 -2.78 -13.41
C LEU A 19 12.26 -1.91 -13.18
N LEU A 20 12.08 -0.85 -13.97
CA LEU A 20 10.90 0.01 -13.88
C LEU A 20 9.60 -0.74 -14.21
N HIS A 21 9.59 -1.58 -15.24
CA HIS A 21 8.40 -2.38 -15.58
C HIS A 21 8.03 -3.38 -14.49
N GLN A 22 9.02 -3.92 -13.76
CA GLN A 22 8.80 -4.87 -12.68
C GLN A 22 8.62 -4.20 -11.30
N GLY A 23 8.79 -2.88 -11.21
CA GLY A 23 8.77 -2.17 -9.93
C GLY A 23 9.92 -2.56 -9.00
N LEU A 24 11.07 -2.95 -9.55
CA LEU A 24 12.23 -3.40 -8.78
C LEU A 24 13.15 -2.22 -8.42
N ALA A 25 13.75 -2.30 -7.23
CA ALA A 25 14.78 -1.36 -6.82
C ALA A 25 15.99 -1.45 -7.76
N PHE A 26 16.61 -0.31 -8.08
CA PHE A 26 17.80 -0.29 -8.93
C PHE A 26 19.04 -0.80 -8.18
N ARG A 27 19.23 -0.30 -6.96
CA ARG A 27 20.48 -0.42 -6.21
C ARG A 27 20.40 -1.45 -5.09
N GLY A 28 21.53 -2.07 -4.81
CA GLY A 28 21.74 -2.94 -3.65
C GLY A 28 22.23 -2.14 -2.44
N HIS A 29 22.36 -2.84 -1.30
CA HIS A 29 23.00 -2.27 -0.11
C HIS A 29 24.51 -2.10 -0.29
N ASP A 30 25.12 -2.99 -1.07
CA ASP A 30 26.54 -3.00 -1.40
C ASP A 30 26.72 -3.22 -2.91
N GLU A 31 27.36 -2.27 -3.60
CA GLU A 31 27.65 -2.33 -5.04
C GLU A 31 29.16 -2.50 -5.31
N PHE A 32 29.98 -2.84 -4.31
CA PHE A 32 31.41 -3.09 -4.48
C PHE A 32 31.65 -4.36 -5.30
N ASP A 33 32.78 -4.42 -6.01
CA ASP A 33 33.13 -5.53 -6.92
C ASP A 33 33.27 -6.89 -6.21
N ILE A 34 33.43 -6.90 -4.89
CA ILE A 34 33.52 -8.12 -4.07
C ILE A 34 32.17 -8.59 -3.51
N SER A 35 31.10 -7.82 -3.72
CA SER A 35 29.77 -8.17 -3.23
C SER A 35 29.20 -9.34 -4.04
N GLU A 36 28.60 -10.32 -3.35
CA GLU A 36 27.88 -11.43 -3.99
C GLU A 36 26.59 -10.96 -4.69
N ASN A 37 26.09 -9.77 -4.34
CA ASN A 37 24.92 -9.17 -4.96
C ASN A 37 25.09 -7.65 -5.00
N GLN A 38 25.40 -7.14 -6.17
CA GLN A 38 25.63 -5.71 -6.40
C GLN A 38 24.33 -4.91 -6.62
N GLY A 39 23.18 -5.52 -6.37
CA GLY A 39 21.87 -4.95 -6.63
C GLY A 39 21.35 -5.19 -8.04
N ASN A 40 20.03 -5.06 -8.21
CA ASN A 40 19.33 -5.56 -9.39
C ASN A 40 19.83 -4.94 -10.70
N PHE A 41 20.23 -3.66 -10.71
CA PHE A 41 20.71 -3.01 -11.93
C PHE A 41 22.03 -3.59 -12.43
N LEU A 42 22.99 -3.81 -11.54
CA LEU A 42 24.29 -4.35 -11.88
C LEU A 42 24.21 -5.85 -12.17
N GLU A 43 23.45 -6.61 -11.38
CA GLU A 43 23.24 -8.04 -11.63
C GLU A 43 22.54 -8.28 -12.97
N LEU A 44 21.53 -7.47 -13.31
CA LEU A 44 20.87 -7.56 -14.61
C LEU A 44 21.81 -7.17 -15.76
N LEU A 45 22.71 -6.22 -15.53
CA LEU A 45 23.71 -5.85 -16.52
C LEU A 45 24.74 -6.96 -16.73
N HIS A 46 25.20 -7.61 -15.67
CA HIS A 46 26.07 -8.80 -15.74
C HIS A 46 25.37 -9.94 -16.49
N PHE A 47 24.08 -10.17 -16.19
CA PHE A 47 23.26 -11.13 -16.92
C PHE A 47 23.22 -10.81 -18.42
N LEU A 48 22.94 -9.56 -18.82
CA LEU A 48 22.94 -9.15 -20.24
C LEU A 48 24.31 -9.34 -20.90
N VAL A 49 25.40 -9.02 -20.19
CA VAL A 49 26.78 -9.20 -20.66
C VAL A 49 27.10 -10.69 -20.89
N GLY A 50 26.59 -11.59 -20.03
CA GLY A 50 26.77 -13.03 -20.19
C GLY A 50 26.08 -13.62 -21.42
N HIS A 51 25.04 -12.94 -21.93
CA HIS A 51 24.18 -13.46 -23.01
C HIS A 51 24.27 -12.68 -24.32
N ASN A 52 25.06 -11.60 -24.37
CA ASN A 52 25.22 -10.78 -25.58
C ASN A 52 26.67 -10.34 -25.76
N ASP A 53 27.37 -10.98 -26.70
CA ASP A 53 28.78 -10.72 -26.98
C ASP A 53 29.06 -9.28 -27.45
N ASP A 54 28.10 -8.63 -28.10
CA ASP A 54 28.28 -7.25 -28.57
C ASP A 54 28.17 -6.25 -27.42
N ILE A 55 27.30 -6.50 -26.44
CA ILE A 55 27.22 -5.74 -25.19
C ILE A 55 28.47 -6.01 -24.34
N LYS A 56 28.90 -7.28 -24.22
CA LYS A 56 30.11 -7.68 -23.48
C LYS A 56 31.35 -6.92 -23.93
N LYS A 57 31.55 -6.75 -25.24
CA LYS A 57 32.69 -6.03 -25.82
C LYS A 57 32.74 -4.54 -25.44
N VAL A 58 31.67 -3.97 -24.90
CA VAL A 58 31.56 -2.52 -24.70
C VAL A 58 31.24 -2.09 -23.27
N VAL A 59 30.66 -2.93 -22.41
CA VAL A 59 30.27 -2.57 -21.03
C VAL A 59 31.25 -3.12 -19.96
N LEU A 60 31.10 -2.70 -18.70
CA LEU A 60 31.87 -3.15 -17.53
C LEU A 60 33.39 -3.00 -17.71
N GLU A 61 34.16 -4.07 -17.53
CA GLU A 61 35.62 -4.09 -17.65
C GLU A 61 36.11 -3.70 -19.05
N ASN A 62 35.28 -3.95 -20.09
CA ASN A 62 35.59 -3.61 -21.47
C ASN A 62 35.24 -2.15 -21.82
N ALA A 63 34.64 -1.40 -20.89
CA ALA A 63 34.38 0.02 -21.04
C ALA A 63 35.63 0.85 -20.64
N PRO A 64 35.95 1.95 -21.36
CA PRO A 64 37.12 2.76 -21.03
C PRO A 64 36.95 3.51 -19.70
N LYS A 65 37.68 3.13 -18.65
CA LYS A 65 37.76 3.81 -17.33
C LYS A 65 36.42 4.44 -16.89
N ASN A 66 36.30 5.77 -16.97
CA ASN A 66 35.14 6.53 -16.48
C ASN A 66 33.86 6.36 -17.32
N LEU A 67 33.92 5.62 -18.42
CA LEU A 67 32.81 5.41 -19.35
C LEU A 67 32.04 4.10 -19.11
N LYS A 68 32.19 3.50 -17.92
CA LYS A 68 31.37 2.36 -17.48
C LYS A 68 29.88 2.71 -17.38
N LEU A 69 29.56 3.97 -17.05
CA LEU A 69 28.19 4.50 -16.92
C LEU A 69 27.31 3.79 -15.86
N ILE A 70 27.94 3.12 -14.90
CA ILE A 70 27.27 2.34 -13.84
C ILE A 70 27.20 3.07 -12.50
N ALA A 71 27.81 4.25 -12.38
CA ALA A 71 27.89 4.98 -11.12
C ALA A 71 26.48 5.34 -10.61
N PRO A 72 26.27 5.39 -9.27
CA PRO A 72 24.97 5.69 -8.68
C PRO A 72 24.29 6.95 -9.22
N ASP A 73 25.04 8.03 -9.40
CA ASP A 73 24.51 9.28 -9.93
C ASP A 73 24.06 9.15 -11.39
N ILE A 74 24.71 8.28 -12.18
CA ILE A 74 24.34 8.00 -13.56
C ILE A 74 23.06 7.17 -13.60
N GLN A 75 22.94 6.15 -12.74
CA GLN A 75 21.70 5.38 -12.60
C GLN A 75 20.53 6.29 -12.21
N LYS A 76 20.75 7.22 -11.26
CA LYS A 76 19.76 8.22 -10.85
C LYS A 76 19.37 9.16 -11.98
N ASN A 77 20.35 9.67 -12.73
CA ASN A 77 20.09 10.52 -13.90
C ASN A 77 19.30 9.78 -14.98
N MET A 78 19.59 8.50 -15.20
CA MET A 78 18.85 7.65 -16.14
C MET A 78 17.41 7.44 -15.69
N SER A 79 17.20 7.11 -14.41
CA SER A 79 15.86 6.98 -13.82
C SER A 79 15.07 8.28 -13.96
N ASN A 80 15.68 9.43 -13.64
CA ASN A 80 15.06 10.74 -13.79
C ASN A 80 14.69 11.07 -15.25
N ALA A 81 15.55 10.72 -16.21
CA ALA A 81 15.27 10.93 -17.62
C ALA A 81 14.10 10.06 -18.11
N LEU A 82 14.07 8.78 -17.73
CA LEU A 82 12.98 7.85 -18.04
C LEU A 82 11.65 8.30 -17.40
N ALA A 83 11.69 8.76 -16.15
CA ALA A 83 10.54 9.32 -15.46
C ALA A 83 10.03 10.58 -16.18
N SER A 84 10.93 11.50 -16.56
CA SER A 84 10.58 12.72 -17.29
C SER A 84 9.94 12.42 -18.65
N GLU A 85 10.48 11.45 -19.40
CA GLU A 85 9.91 11.01 -20.68
C GLU A 85 8.53 10.38 -20.49
N THR A 86 8.39 9.51 -19.48
CA THR A 86 7.11 8.88 -19.13
C THR A 86 6.06 9.93 -18.78
N THR A 87 6.40 10.92 -17.96
CA THR A 87 5.49 12.03 -17.64
C THR A 87 5.15 12.85 -18.88
N SER A 88 6.12 13.09 -19.77
CA SER A 88 5.87 13.84 -21.00
C SER A 88 4.87 13.12 -21.91
N ILE A 89 4.98 11.80 -22.03
CA ILE A 89 4.00 10.98 -22.77
C ILE A 89 2.61 11.10 -22.14
N ILE A 90 2.50 11.01 -20.81
CA ILE A 90 1.22 11.15 -20.10
C ILE A 90 0.58 12.53 -20.34
N VAL A 91 1.37 13.60 -20.24
CA VAL A 91 0.90 14.97 -20.46
C VAL A 91 0.49 15.19 -21.92
N ASN A 92 1.25 14.66 -22.87
CA ASN A 92 0.90 14.73 -24.29
C ASN A 92 -0.39 13.98 -24.61
N ASP A 93 -0.65 12.85 -23.95
CA ASP A 93 -1.88 12.07 -24.10
C ASP A 93 -3.11 12.83 -23.55
N ILE A 94 -2.93 13.62 -22.49
CA ILE A 94 -3.96 14.58 -22.04
C ILE A 94 -4.15 15.70 -23.07
N GLY A 95 -3.04 16.28 -23.55
CA GLY A 95 -3.03 17.43 -24.44
C GLY A 95 -3.80 18.62 -23.86
N HIS A 96 -4.78 19.12 -24.61
CA HIS A 96 -5.69 20.19 -24.15
C HIS A 96 -6.95 19.66 -23.47
N GLY A 97 -7.00 18.35 -23.21
CA GLY A 97 -8.11 17.70 -22.54
C GLY A 97 -8.30 18.14 -21.10
N LEU A 98 -9.44 17.74 -20.55
CA LEU A 98 -9.81 17.95 -19.17
C LEU A 98 -9.43 16.71 -18.36
N PHE A 99 -9.07 16.91 -17.09
CA PHE A 99 -8.68 15.82 -16.22
C PHE A 99 -9.16 16.04 -14.78
N ALA A 100 -9.19 14.97 -14.02
CA ALA A 100 -9.35 14.99 -12.58
C ALA A 100 -8.02 14.74 -11.88
N ILE A 101 -7.84 15.33 -10.70
CA ILE A 101 -6.70 15.09 -9.82
C ILE A 101 -7.14 14.24 -8.63
N LEU A 102 -6.36 13.21 -8.31
CA LEU A 102 -6.47 12.46 -7.07
C LEU A 102 -5.18 12.69 -6.29
N CYS A 103 -5.29 13.14 -5.05
CA CYS A 103 -4.14 13.23 -4.16
C CYS A 103 -4.35 12.46 -2.87
N ASP A 104 -3.27 11.86 -2.38
CA ASP A 104 -3.22 11.16 -1.10
C ASP A 104 -2.00 11.63 -0.30
N GLU A 105 -2.21 11.91 0.98
CA GLU A 105 -1.15 12.33 1.90
C GLU A 105 -0.55 11.11 2.60
N SER A 106 0.78 11.06 2.70
CA SER A 106 1.47 9.99 3.40
C SER A 106 2.74 10.48 4.07
N ARG A 107 3.26 9.70 5.02
CA ARG A 107 4.54 9.95 5.68
C ARG A 107 5.55 8.89 5.28
N ASP A 108 6.75 9.32 4.96
CA ASP A 108 7.86 8.39 4.71
C ASP A 108 8.49 7.86 6.01
N ALA A 109 9.44 6.93 5.86
CA ALA A 109 10.15 6.31 6.98
C ALA A 109 10.98 7.30 7.81
N SER A 110 11.31 8.46 7.24
CA SER A 110 11.97 9.58 7.92
C SER A 110 10.97 10.59 8.48
N THR A 111 9.68 10.24 8.54
CA THR A 111 8.57 11.05 9.04
C THR A 111 8.30 12.33 8.24
N ASN A 112 8.82 12.43 7.03
CA ASN A 112 8.52 13.57 6.17
C ASN A 112 7.17 13.38 5.48
N GLU A 113 6.41 14.47 5.41
CA GLU A 113 5.13 14.49 4.70
C GLU A 113 5.36 14.47 3.18
N GLN A 114 4.49 13.72 2.50
CA GLN A 114 4.54 13.50 1.06
C GLN A 114 3.12 13.53 0.48
N LEU A 115 3.00 14.10 -0.71
CA LEU A 115 1.76 14.16 -1.48
C LEU A 115 1.91 13.31 -2.74
N ALA A 116 1.19 12.19 -2.81
CA ALA A 116 1.07 11.43 -4.04
C ALA A 116 0.05 12.10 -4.96
N VAL A 117 0.39 12.29 -6.23
CA VAL A 117 -0.49 12.89 -7.23
C VAL A 117 -0.75 11.91 -8.37
N VAL A 118 -2.03 11.67 -8.62
CA VAL A 118 -2.54 10.87 -9.73
C VAL A 118 -3.48 11.74 -10.56
N ILE A 119 -3.44 11.57 -11.87
CA ILE A 119 -4.33 12.23 -12.81
C ILE A 119 -5.22 11.18 -13.48
N ARG A 120 -6.51 11.50 -13.61
CA ARG A 120 -7.51 10.68 -14.28
C ARG A 120 -8.14 11.47 -15.42
N TYR A 121 -8.06 10.97 -16.64
CA TYR A 121 -8.55 11.65 -17.84
C TYR A 121 -9.17 10.65 -18.80
N VAL A 122 -9.81 11.16 -19.85
CA VAL A 122 -10.34 10.32 -20.94
C VAL A 122 -9.41 10.49 -22.13
N ASP A 123 -8.88 9.37 -22.64
CA ASP A 123 -7.98 9.40 -23.80
C ASP A 123 -8.74 9.66 -25.12
N SER A 124 -7.99 9.77 -26.20
CA SER A 124 -8.54 9.98 -27.55
C SER A 124 -9.47 8.85 -28.04
N HIS A 125 -9.44 7.67 -27.41
CA HIS A 125 -10.30 6.53 -27.73
C HIS A 125 -11.55 6.45 -26.84
N GLY A 126 -11.70 7.36 -25.87
CA GLY A 126 -12.81 7.37 -24.92
C GLY A 126 -12.62 6.49 -23.70
N TYR A 127 -11.41 5.97 -23.44
CA TYR A 127 -11.12 5.17 -22.26
C TYR A 127 -10.74 6.05 -21.07
N VAL A 128 -11.21 5.66 -19.89
CA VAL A 128 -10.80 6.27 -18.63
C VAL A 128 -9.40 5.79 -18.27
N ILE A 129 -8.46 6.72 -18.23
CA ILE A 129 -7.06 6.48 -17.96
C ILE A 129 -6.67 7.11 -16.63
N GLU A 130 -6.03 6.34 -15.76
CA GLU A 130 -5.38 6.82 -14.55
C GLU A 130 -3.86 6.69 -14.66
N ARG A 131 -3.15 7.78 -14.35
CA ARG A 131 -1.69 7.84 -14.40
C ARG A 131 -1.14 8.51 -13.15
N PHE A 132 -0.17 7.84 -12.53
CA PHE A 132 0.61 8.42 -11.45
C PHE A 132 1.56 9.48 -12.01
N LEU A 133 1.53 10.66 -11.41
CA LEU A 133 2.34 11.81 -11.87
C LEU A 133 3.60 11.98 -11.01
N GLY A 134 3.52 11.68 -9.72
CA GLY A 134 4.68 11.73 -8.83
C GLY A 134 4.31 11.77 -7.36
N ILE A 135 5.34 11.62 -6.52
CA ILE A 135 5.29 11.92 -5.10
C ILE A 135 6.05 13.22 -4.88
N LEU A 136 5.41 14.16 -4.19
CA LEU A 136 5.96 15.47 -3.89
C LEU A 136 6.26 15.54 -2.40
N HIS A 137 7.48 15.92 -2.06
CA HIS A 137 7.79 16.26 -0.68
C HIS A 137 7.15 17.60 -0.33
N VAL A 138 6.42 17.63 0.79
CA VAL A 138 5.78 18.82 1.33
C VAL A 138 6.30 19.09 2.73
N ARG A 139 6.61 20.37 3.03
CA ARG A 139 7.17 20.76 4.34
C ARG A 139 6.14 20.69 5.45
N ASP A 140 4.90 20.96 5.10
CA ASP A 140 3.73 20.91 5.96
C ASP A 140 2.52 20.54 5.12
N THR A 141 1.48 20.02 5.78
CA THR A 141 0.22 19.60 5.14
C THR A 141 -0.80 20.73 5.08
N THR A 142 -0.38 22.01 5.19
CA THR A 142 -1.33 23.12 5.06
C THR A 142 -1.86 23.21 3.63
N ALA A 143 -3.13 23.57 3.46
CA ALA A 143 -3.75 23.71 2.15
C ALA A 143 -2.95 24.56 1.15
N LEU A 144 -2.34 25.64 1.64
CA LEU A 144 -1.56 26.56 0.82
C LEU A 144 -0.26 25.92 0.35
N SER A 145 0.43 25.19 1.22
CA SER A 145 1.63 24.41 0.88
C SER A 145 1.31 23.34 -0.16
N LEU A 146 0.21 22.59 0.04
CA LEU A 146 -0.26 21.58 -0.91
C LEU A 146 -0.59 22.19 -2.28
N LYS A 147 -1.38 23.28 -2.32
CA LYS A 147 -1.71 23.97 -3.56
C LYS A 147 -0.46 24.45 -4.27
N LYS A 148 0.44 25.13 -3.56
CA LYS A 148 1.69 25.64 -4.15
C LYS A 148 2.54 24.51 -4.73
N THR A 149 2.56 23.35 -4.07
CA THR A 149 3.29 22.18 -4.56
C THR A 149 2.66 21.62 -5.83
N ILE A 150 1.32 21.59 -5.91
CA ILE A 150 0.58 21.25 -7.14
C ILE A 150 0.84 22.27 -8.25
N ASP A 151 0.82 23.58 -7.95
CA ASP A 151 1.11 24.66 -8.91
C ASP A 151 2.51 24.50 -9.52
N VAL A 152 3.52 24.21 -8.69
CA VAL A 152 4.89 23.96 -9.13
C VAL A 152 4.97 22.71 -10.01
N LEU A 153 4.29 21.63 -9.61
CA LEU A 153 4.23 20.40 -10.40
C LEU A 153 3.61 20.65 -11.78
N PHE A 154 2.49 21.36 -11.81
CA PHE A 154 1.75 21.65 -13.03
C PHE A 154 2.55 22.58 -13.94
N SER A 155 3.18 23.62 -13.38
CA SER A 155 4.06 24.53 -14.11
C SER A 155 5.25 23.79 -14.73
N LYS A 156 5.83 22.82 -14.03
CA LYS A 156 6.94 22.00 -14.53
C LYS A 156 6.55 21.21 -15.78
N TYR A 157 5.30 20.73 -15.83
CA TYR A 157 4.81 19.85 -16.88
C TYR A 157 3.87 20.53 -17.88
N GLY A 158 3.66 21.84 -17.78
CA GLY A 158 2.76 22.58 -18.68
C GLY A 158 1.28 22.27 -18.50
N LEU A 159 0.88 21.74 -17.34
CA LEU A 159 -0.53 21.52 -16.98
C LEU A 159 -1.12 22.80 -16.35
N SER A 160 -2.43 22.96 -16.44
CA SER A 160 -3.14 24.10 -15.83
C SER A 160 -4.24 23.65 -14.88
N ILE A 161 -4.42 24.40 -13.78
CA ILE A 161 -5.58 24.22 -12.89
C ILE A 161 -6.90 24.41 -13.63
N SER A 162 -6.94 25.25 -14.67
CA SER A 162 -8.14 25.46 -15.50
C SER A 162 -8.63 24.20 -16.22
N GLN A 163 -7.76 23.21 -16.43
CA GLN A 163 -8.11 21.92 -17.04
C GLN A 163 -8.71 20.93 -16.03
N ILE A 164 -8.58 21.19 -14.72
CA ILE A 164 -9.14 20.33 -13.68
C ILE A 164 -10.67 20.38 -13.72
N HIS A 165 -11.32 19.24 -13.90
CA HIS A 165 -12.78 19.10 -13.81
C HIS A 165 -13.24 18.17 -12.68
N GLY A 166 -12.29 17.54 -11.99
CA GLY A 166 -12.55 16.75 -10.80
C GLY A 166 -11.38 16.83 -9.83
N GLN A 167 -11.66 16.82 -8.54
CA GLN A 167 -10.64 16.74 -7.49
C GLN A 167 -11.09 15.75 -6.42
N CYS A 168 -10.22 14.80 -6.07
CA CYS A 168 -10.53 13.72 -5.14
C CYS A 168 -9.42 13.58 -4.09
N TYR A 169 -9.79 13.73 -2.82
CA TYR A 169 -8.88 13.71 -1.68
C TYR A 169 -9.56 13.07 -0.45
N ASP A 170 -8.80 12.74 0.60
CA ASP A 170 -9.34 12.31 1.91
C ASP A 170 -9.83 13.49 2.77
N ASP A 171 -10.50 13.20 3.91
CA ASP A 171 -11.14 14.23 4.77
C ASP A 171 -10.16 14.90 5.75
N ALA A 172 -8.88 15.03 5.39
CA ALA A 172 -7.98 15.81 6.22
C ALA A 172 -8.50 17.26 6.30
N SER A 173 -8.49 17.85 7.50
CA SER A 173 -9.05 19.19 7.74
C SER A 173 -8.43 20.26 6.84
N ASN A 174 -7.15 20.08 6.48
CA ASN A 174 -6.41 20.95 5.56
C ASN A 174 -6.85 20.82 4.09
N ILE A 175 -7.55 19.75 3.73
CA ILE A 175 -8.02 19.49 2.37
C ILE A 175 -9.46 19.99 2.19
N ARG A 176 -10.37 19.69 3.14
CA ARG A 176 -11.80 20.04 3.02
C ARG A 176 -12.17 21.43 3.53
N GLY A 177 -11.32 22.08 4.32
CA GLY A 177 -11.62 23.34 5.00
C GLY A 177 -12.42 24.33 4.15
N GLU A 178 -13.59 24.74 4.63
CA GLU A 178 -14.58 25.53 3.86
C GLU A 178 -13.98 26.85 3.33
N TYR A 179 -13.11 27.48 4.10
CA TYR A 179 -12.53 28.79 3.78
C TYR A 179 -11.11 28.69 3.20
N ASN A 180 -10.30 27.78 3.75
CA ASN A 180 -8.86 27.67 3.51
C ASN A 180 -8.39 26.24 3.20
N GLY A 181 -9.28 25.32 2.87
CA GLY A 181 -8.90 23.96 2.46
C GLY A 181 -8.41 23.92 1.01
N LEU A 182 -7.58 22.91 0.67
CA LEU A 182 -7.06 22.72 -0.68
C LEU A 182 -8.18 22.72 -1.73
N LYS A 183 -9.28 22.03 -1.42
CA LYS A 183 -10.51 22.03 -2.22
C LYS A 183 -10.95 23.45 -2.58
N THR A 184 -11.15 24.28 -1.57
CA THR A 184 -11.67 25.63 -1.74
C THR A 184 -10.70 26.50 -2.53
N LEU A 185 -9.40 26.33 -2.34
CA LEU A 185 -8.40 27.08 -3.09
C LEU A 185 -8.42 26.74 -4.59
N ILE A 186 -8.52 25.46 -4.94
CA ILE A 186 -8.63 25.02 -6.34
C ILE A 186 -9.97 25.47 -6.93
N MET A 187 -11.08 25.34 -6.20
CA MET A 187 -12.40 25.78 -6.69
C MET A 187 -12.50 27.31 -6.89
N LYS A 188 -11.78 28.11 -6.08
CA LYS A 188 -11.70 29.57 -6.24
C LYS A 188 -11.02 29.96 -7.54
N GLU A 189 -10.02 29.19 -7.97
CA GLU A 189 -9.30 29.40 -9.23
C GLU A 189 -10.04 28.79 -10.44
N ASN A 190 -10.68 27.65 -10.24
CA ASN A 190 -11.47 26.95 -11.25
C ASN A 190 -12.77 26.38 -10.67
N GLY A 191 -13.89 27.07 -10.93
CA GLY A 191 -15.21 26.68 -10.46
C GLY A 191 -15.74 25.35 -11.02
N SER A 192 -15.14 24.84 -12.11
CA SER A 192 -15.50 23.56 -12.72
C SER A 192 -14.77 22.36 -12.09
N ALA A 193 -13.83 22.59 -11.17
CA ALA A 193 -13.11 21.53 -10.48
C ALA A 193 -13.98 20.90 -9.36
N TYR A 194 -14.89 20.00 -9.73
CA TYR A 194 -15.83 19.40 -8.76
C TYR A 194 -15.11 18.50 -7.75
N TYR A 195 -15.39 18.72 -6.48
CA TYR A 195 -14.82 17.91 -5.40
C TYR A 195 -15.65 16.66 -5.13
N ILE A 196 -14.97 15.52 -5.14
CA ILE A 196 -15.50 14.22 -4.74
C ILE A 196 -14.71 13.78 -3.51
N HIS A 197 -15.41 13.49 -2.43
CA HIS A 197 -14.80 12.95 -1.25
C HIS A 197 -14.56 11.45 -1.42
N CYS A 198 -13.42 10.93 -0.96
CA CYS A 198 -13.07 9.52 -1.08
C CYS A 198 -14.12 8.61 -0.40
N PHE A 199 -14.87 7.84 -1.19
CA PHE A 199 -15.94 6.97 -0.67
C PHE A 199 -15.43 5.87 0.27
N ALA A 200 -14.25 5.30 -0.02
CA ALA A 200 -13.63 4.32 0.86
C ALA A 200 -13.30 4.94 2.22
N HIS A 201 -12.79 6.17 2.24
CA HIS A 201 -12.54 6.92 3.47
C HIS A 201 -13.84 7.27 4.21
N GLN A 202 -14.90 7.66 3.50
CA GLN A 202 -16.21 7.91 4.13
C GLN A 202 -16.81 6.69 4.79
N LEU A 203 -16.76 5.54 4.10
CA LEU A 203 -17.19 4.27 4.66
C LEU A 203 -16.39 3.95 5.93
N GLN A 204 -15.07 4.09 5.85
CA GLN A 204 -14.15 3.88 6.96
C GLN A 204 -14.48 4.75 8.18
N LEU A 205 -14.65 6.06 7.99
CA LEU A 205 -15.01 6.99 9.07
C LEU A 205 -16.37 6.65 9.69
N SER A 206 -17.35 6.23 8.87
CA SER A 206 -18.67 5.85 9.34
C SER A 206 -18.61 4.60 10.23
N LEU A 207 -17.83 3.58 9.84
CA LEU A 207 -17.67 2.35 10.62
C LEU A 207 -16.98 2.61 11.96
N VAL A 208 -15.89 3.39 11.94
CA VAL A 208 -15.19 3.81 13.16
C VAL A 208 -16.14 4.58 14.08
N GLY A 209 -16.89 5.52 13.52
CA GLY A 209 -17.83 6.37 14.26
C GLY A 209 -18.95 5.58 14.92
N VAL A 210 -19.47 4.54 14.26
CA VAL A 210 -20.51 3.66 14.84
C VAL A 210 -19.89 2.75 15.90
N ALA A 211 -18.78 2.09 15.61
CA ALA A 211 -18.21 1.12 16.54
C ALA A 211 -17.71 1.74 17.84
N LYS A 212 -17.14 2.97 17.80
CA LYS A 212 -16.73 3.70 19.00
C LYS A 212 -17.90 4.01 19.96
N LYS A 213 -19.15 3.96 19.50
CA LYS A 213 -20.34 4.13 20.35
C LYS A 213 -20.71 2.87 21.12
N HIS A 214 -20.14 1.71 20.76
CA HIS A 214 -20.43 0.43 21.40
C HIS A 214 -19.25 0.02 22.28
N VAL A 215 -19.44 0.15 23.60
CA VAL A 215 -18.41 -0.19 24.61
C VAL A 215 -17.93 -1.63 24.45
N GLN A 216 -18.84 -2.55 24.11
CA GLN A 216 -18.52 -3.96 23.95
C GLN A 216 -17.61 -4.21 22.73
N VAL A 217 -17.82 -3.50 21.62
CA VAL A 217 -16.94 -3.56 20.45
C VAL A 217 -15.56 -2.98 20.78
N SER A 218 -15.53 -1.85 21.48
CA SER A 218 -14.29 -1.23 21.96
C SER A 218 -13.52 -2.18 22.90
N SER A 219 -14.22 -2.82 23.84
CA SER A 219 -13.66 -3.81 24.76
C SER A 219 -13.07 -5.00 24.01
N MET A 220 -13.78 -5.56 23.03
CA MET A 220 -13.26 -6.65 22.18
C MET A 220 -11.96 -6.24 21.47
N TYR A 221 -11.88 -5.02 20.93
CA TYR A 221 -10.65 -4.55 20.27
C TYR A 221 -9.49 -4.32 21.25
N ASN A 222 -9.78 -3.89 22.49
CA ASN A 222 -8.76 -3.79 23.53
C ASN A 222 -8.24 -5.17 23.95
N THR A 223 -9.13 -6.16 24.05
CA THR A 223 -8.74 -7.56 24.28
C THR A 223 -7.87 -8.07 23.14
N LEU A 224 -8.25 -7.81 21.88
CA LEU A 224 -7.46 -8.18 20.71
C LEU A 224 -6.06 -7.52 20.72
N SER A 225 -5.98 -6.23 21.06
CA SER A 225 -4.70 -5.52 21.16
C SER A 225 -3.81 -6.10 22.26
N THR A 226 -4.39 -6.44 23.42
CA THR A 226 -3.68 -7.07 24.53
C THR A 226 -3.18 -8.47 24.14
N LEU A 227 -4.03 -9.26 23.49
CA LEU A 227 -3.67 -10.57 22.96
C LEU A 227 -2.47 -10.47 22.01
N MET A 228 -2.52 -9.53 21.06
CA MET A 228 -1.42 -9.29 20.13
C MET A 228 -0.11 -8.95 20.85
N HIS A 229 -0.17 -8.09 21.87
CA HIS A 229 1.00 -7.76 22.66
C HIS A 229 1.60 -8.97 23.38
N VAL A 230 0.75 -9.84 23.94
CA VAL A 230 1.19 -11.07 24.64
C VAL A 230 1.82 -12.07 23.67
N LEU A 231 1.22 -12.27 22.50
CA LEU A 231 1.73 -13.21 21.48
C LEU A 231 3.01 -12.70 20.80
N GLU A 232 3.08 -11.39 20.48
CA GLU A 232 4.25 -10.77 19.84
C GLU A 232 5.40 -10.49 20.81
N GLY A 233 5.13 -10.44 22.11
CA GLY A 233 6.14 -10.13 23.14
C GLY A 233 7.25 -11.18 23.30
N SER A 234 7.21 -12.31 22.58
CA SER A 234 8.26 -13.33 22.62
C SER A 234 8.34 -14.14 21.33
N SER A 235 9.54 -14.25 20.76
CA SER A 235 9.81 -15.12 19.61
C SER A 235 9.44 -16.58 19.87
N LYS A 236 9.66 -17.07 21.10
CA LYS A 236 9.28 -18.42 21.52
C LYS A 236 7.77 -18.65 21.46
N ARG A 237 6.96 -17.66 21.86
CA ARG A 237 5.50 -17.77 21.79
C ARG A 237 5.00 -17.79 20.36
N GLN A 238 5.63 -17.01 19.48
CA GLN A 238 5.32 -17.04 18.06
C GLN A 238 5.64 -18.40 17.44
N GLU A 239 6.76 -19.02 17.82
CA GLU A 239 7.13 -20.36 17.38
C GLU A 239 6.10 -21.41 17.84
N ILE A 240 5.73 -21.41 19.12
CA ILE A 240 4.68 -22.31 19.65
C ILE A 240 3.35 -22.11 18.93
N LEU A 241 2.94 -20.86 18.68
CA LEU A 241 1.71 -20.57 17.94
C LEU A 241 1.75 -21.14 16.51
N ARG A 242 2.90 -21.04 15.83
CA ARG A 242 3.10 -21.61 14.49
C ARG A 242 3.02 -23.14 14.51
N GLU A 243 3.65 -23.77 15.49
CA GLU A 243 3.59 -25.23 15.66
C GLU A 243 2.16 -25.72 15.89
N GLN A 244 1.40 -25.05 16.77
CA GLN A 244 -0.01 -25.40 17.03
C GLN A 244 -0.89 -25.20 15.79
N CYS A 245 -0.67 -24.11 15.06
CA CYS A 245 -1.41 -23.84 13.82
C CYS A 245 -1.09 -24.89 12.74
N LEU A 246 0.19 -25.25 12.58
CA LEU A 246 0.62 -26.29 11.66
C LEU A 246 0.01 -27.65 12.01
N LYS A 247 0.01 -28.01 13.29
CA LYS A 247 -0.58 -29.26 13.77
C LYS A 247 -2.06 -29.34 13.41
N LYS A 248 -2.82 -28.27 13.67
CA LYS A 248 -4.23 -28.19 13.30
C LYS A 248 -4.46 -28.33 11.79
N VAL A 249 -3.65 -27.64 10.97
CA VAL A 249 -3.73 -27.77 9.50
C VAL A 249 -3.47 -29.20 9.06
N VAL A 250 -2.48 -29.89 9.66
CA VAL A 250 -2.20 -31.30 9.36
C VAL A 250 -3.39 -32.17 9.75
N ASP A 251 -3.94 -31.98 10.95
CA ASP A 251 -5.09 -32.75 11.43
C ASP A 251 -6.31 -32.55 10.49
N ASP A 252 -6.65 -31.30 10.15
CA ASP A 252 -7.75 -30.95 9.25
C ASP A 252 -7.54 -31.48 7.80
N LEU A 253 -6.29 -31.59 7.33
CA LEU A 253 -5.95 -32.23 6.06
C LEU A 253 -6.16 -33.75 6.11
N MET A 254 -5.90 -34.37 7.26
CA MET A 254 -6.08 -35.81 7.47
C MET A 254 -7.56 -36.19 7.61
N THR A 255 -8.38 -35.33 8.22
CA THR A 255 -9.84 -35.52 8.32
C THR A 255 -10.58 -35.18 7.04
N GLY A 256 -9.93 -34.47 6.11
CA GLY A 256 -10.51 -34.03 4.84
C GLY A 256 -11.31 -32.73 4.94
N ASP A 257 -11.20 -32.02 6.07
CA ASP A 257 -11.82 -30.71 6.29
C ASP A 257 -11.09 -29.60 5.53
N LEU A 258 -9.81 -29.81 5.18
CA LEU A 258 -9.01 -28.94 4.31
C LEU A 258 -8.57 -29.65 3.04
N MET A 259 -8.47 -28.87 1.96
CA MET A 259 -7.89 -29.31 0.69
C MET A 259 -6.40 -28.96 0.63
N SER A 260 -5.58 -29.87 0.08
CA SER A 260 -4.19 -29.57 -0.26
C SER A 260 -4.11 -28.86 -1.60
N GLY A 261 -3.19 -27.90 -1.74
CA GLY A 261 -3.01 -27.15 -2.98
C GLY A 261 -1.91 -26.09 -2.88
N ARG A 262 -1.33 -25.73 -4.02
CA ARG A 262 -0.29 -24.70 -4.07
C ARG A 262 -0.88 -23.35 -3.64
N GLY A 263 -0.33 -22.77 -2.59
CA GLY A 263 -0.78 -21.50 -2.02
C GLY A 263 -1.90 -21.62 -0.97
N LEU A 264 -2.39 -22.83 -0.67
CA LEU A 264 -3.33 -23.08 0.42
C LEU A 264 -2.59 -23.35 1.74
N ASN A 265 -3.26 -23.07 2.86
CA ASN A 265 -2.79 -23.40 4.22
C ASN A 265 -1.39 -22.86 4.55
N GLN A 266 -1.05 -21.69 4.00
CA GLN A 266 0.22 -21.02 4.28
C GLN A 266 0.29 -20.57 5.75
N GLU A 267 1.51 -20.43 6.26
CA GLU A 267 1.76 -19.91 7.59
C GLU A 267 1.10 -18.54 7.77
N THR A 268 0.22 -18.42 8.77
CA THR A 268 -0.48 -17.18 9.08
C THR A 268 -0.04 -16.62 10.42
N SER A 269 0.25 -15.32 10.44
CA SER A 269 0.38 -14.54 11.68
C SER A 269 -0.78 -13.57 11.81
N ILE A 270 -1.34 -13.45 13.02
CA ILE A 270 -2.28 -12.37 13.31
C ILE A 270 -1.53 -11.06 13.08
N GLN A 271 -1.98 -10.27 12.12
CA GLN A 271 -1.37 -8.97 11.84
C GLN A 271 -1.94 -7.95 12.81
N ARG A 272 -1.09 -7.07 13.35
CA ARG A 272 -1.54 -5.92 14.11
C ARG A 272 -2.36 -5.02 13.19
N ALA A 273 -3.57 -4.70 13.60
CA ALA A 273 -4.40 -3.76 12.86
C ALA A 273 -3.77 -2.36 12.93
N CYS A 274 -3.82 -1.62 11.82
CA CYS A 274 -3.41 -0.24 11.78
C CYS A 274 -4.61 0.65 12.07
N ASP A 275 -4.49 1.52 13.07
CA ASP A 275 -5.57 2.41 13.54
C ASP A 275 -6.15 3.29 12.41
N THR A 276 -5.34 3.61 11.39
CA THR A 276 -5.73 4.48 10.27
C THR A 276 -6.51 3.76 9.17
N ARG A 277 -6.60 2.42 9.16
CA ARG A 277 -7.30 1.64 8.13
C ARG A 277 -8.07 0.46 8.74
N TRP A 278 -9.37 0.58 9.01
CA TRP A 278 -10.16 -0.55 9.55
C TRP A 278 -10.27 -1.76 8.63
N GLY A 279 -9.98 -1.65 7.33
CA GLY A 279 -9.77 -2.83 6.50
C GLY A 279 -8.74 -3.80 7.10
N SER A 280 -7.70 -3.28 7.78
CA SER A 280 -6.71 -4.11 8.48
C SER A 280 -7.28 -4.84 9.71
N HIS A 281 -8.25 -4.24 10.40
CA HIS A 281 -8.93 -4.89 11.53
C HIS A 281 -9.71 -6.12 11.07
N PHE A 282 -10.32 -6.10 9.88
CA PHE A 282 -10.98 -7.28 9.32
C PHE A 282 -10.01 -8.46 9.17
N GLY A 283 -8.81 -8.19 8.64
CA GLY A 283 -7.74 -9.18 8.52
C GLY A 283 -7.34 -9.78 9.87
N SER A 284 -7.21 -8.95 10.92
CA SER A 284 -6.90 -9.42 12.27
C SER A 284 -8.02 -10.30 12.85
N LEU A 285 -9.30 -9.91 12.70
CA LEU A 285 -10.43 -10.70 13.18
C LEU A 285 -10.55 -12.03 12.44
N LEU A 286 -10.37 -12.02 11.11
CA LEU A 286 -10.42 -13.23 10.30
C LEU A 286 -9.35 -14.23 10.76
N LYS A 287 -8.12 -13.76 10.96
CA LYS A 287 -7.01 -14.58 11.43
C LYS A 287 -7.20 -15.08 12.87
N LEU A 288 -7.72 -14.25 13.77
CA LEU A 288 -8.06 -14.71 15.13
C LEU A 288 -9.10 -15.84 15.09
N VAL A 289 -10.13 -15.73 14.26
CA VAL A 289 -11.14 -16.80 14.13
C VAL A 289 -10.53 -18.08 13.55
N LEU A 290 -9.62 -17.98 12.59
CA LEU A 290 -8.93 -19.16 12.02
C LEU A 290 -7.98 -19.82 13.03
N MET A 291 -7.25 -19.02 13.80
CA MET A 291 -6.23 -19.47 14.75
C MET A 291 -6.77 -19.65 16.17
N TYR A 292 -8.08 -19.60 16.37
CA TYR A 292 -8.69 -19.44 17.69
C TYR A 292 -8.24 -20.51 18.68
N ASP A 293 -8.33 -21.78 18.30
CA ASP A 293 -7.94 -22.90 19.16
C ASP A 293 -6.43 -22.87 19.49
N SER A 294 -5.59 -22.64 18.48
CA SER A 294 -4.14 -22.51 18.67
C SER A 294 -3.77 -21.34 19.59
N VAL A 295 -4.54 -20.25 19.55
CA VAL A 295 -4.38 -19.11 20.46
C VAL A 295 -4.74 -19.52 21.90
N ILE A 296 -5.84 -20.25 22.10
CA ILE A 296 -6.24 -20.75 23.42
C ILE A 296 -5.15 -21.68 23.98
N ASP A 297 -4.63 -22.61 23.17
CA ASP A 297 -3.56 -23.53 23.59
C ASP A 297 -2.30 -22.79 24.03
N VAL A 298 -1.87 -21.78 23.27
CA VAL A 298 -0.70 -20.97 23.62
C VAL A 298 -0.94 -20.19 24.92
N LEU A 299 -2.13 -19.64 25.12
CA LEU A 299 -2.47 -18.92 26.35
C LEU A 299 -2.48 -19.86 27.57
N LEU A 300 -2.99 -21.08 27.43
CA LEU A 300 -2.94 -22.11 28.48
C LEU A 300 -1.50 -22.49 28.83
N ILE A 301 -0.61 -22.61 27.84
CA ILE A 301 0.82 -22.83 28.09
C ILE A 301 1.41 -21.63 28.87
N ILE A 302 1.09 -20.40 28.49
CA ILE A 302 1.61 -19.20 29.18
C ILE A 302 1.08 -19.10 30.62
N GLU A 303 -0.18 -19.45 30.85
CA GLU A 303 -0.77 -19.47 32.19
C GLU A 303 -0.05 -20.44 33.13
N ASN A 304 0.34 -21.62 32.63
CA ASN A 304 1.00 -22.65 33.42
C ASN A 304 2.51 -22.41 33.57
N ASP A 305 3.19 -22.02 32.49
CA ASP A 305 4.65 -22.02 32.40
C ASP A 305 5.29 -20.61 32.37
N GLY A 306 4.47 -19.56 32.26
CA GLY A 306 4.95 -18.17 32.14
C GLY A 306 5.50 -17.57 33.44
N LEU A 307 6.05 -16.35 33.36
CA LEU A 307 6.38 -15.54 34.55
C LEU A 307 5.09 -15.05 35.23
N VAL A 308 5.12 -14.80 36.55
CA VAL A 308 3.92 -14.42 37.36
C VAL A 308 3.08 -13.31 36.71
N GLU A 309 3.69 -12.24 36.23
CA GLU A 309 2.99 -11.13 35.55
C GLU A 309 2.33 -11.55 34.22
N GLN A 310 2.92 -12.51 33.52
CA GLN A 310 2.44 -13.03 32.24
C GLN A 310 1.30 -14.03 32.44
N ARG A 311 1.32 -14.79 33.54
CA ARG A 311 0.24 -15.72 33.92
C ARG A 311 -1.07 -14.98 34.17
N GLY A 312 -1.01 -13.87 34.91
CA GLY A 312 -2.19 -13.05 35.18
C GLY A 312 -2.83 -12.49 33.90
N GLN A 313 -2.01 -12.01 32.96
CA GLN A 313 -2.50 -11.54 31.66
C GLN A 313 -3.10 -12.67 30.82
N ALA A 314 -2.45 -13.84 30.76
CA ALA A 314 -2.95 -14.99 30.03
C ALA A 314 -4.29 -15.50 30.60
N TYR A 315 -4.41 -15.60 31.93
CA TYR A 315 -5.66 -15.97 32.60
C TYR A 315 -6.81 -15.01 32.28
N ALA A 316 -6.55 -13.69 32.35
CA ALA A 316 -7.55 -12.69 32.02
C ALA A 316 -7.98 -12.76 30.54
N LEU A 317 -7.03 -12.98 29.63
CA LEU A 317 -7.31 -13.17 28.21
C LEU A 317 -8.14 -14.43 27.96
N LEU A 318 -7.80 -15.57 28.59
CA LEU A 318 -8.56 -16.82 28.46
C LEU A 318 -10.02 -16.64 28.87
N ASN A 319 -10.26 -16.05 30.06
CA ASN A 319 -11.61 -15.75 30.53
C ASN A 319 -12.37 -14.83 29.58
N SER A 320 -11.70 -13.82 29.02
CA SER A 320 -12.32 -12.89 28.07
C SER A 320 -12.66 -13.58 26.76
N LEU A 321 -11.71 -14.29 26.15
CA LEU A 321 -11.88 -14.99 24.88
C LEU A 321 -13.00 -16.04 24.97
N GLN A 322 -13.00 -16.84 26.05
CA GLN A 322 -13.99 -17.90 26.27
C GLN A 322 -15.38 -17.38 26.70
N SER A 323 -15.52 -16.07 26.94
CA SER A 323 -16.82 -15.49 27.25
C SER A 323 -17.74 -15.51 26.02
N PHE A 324 -19.04 -15.76 26.26
CA PHE A 324 -20.05 -15.67 25.20
C PHE A 324 -20.06 -14.29 24.54
N GLU A 325 -19.90 -13.23 25.34
CA GLU A 325 -19.90 -11.85 24.85
C GLU A 325 -18.78 -11.62 23.81
N PHE A 326 -17.55 -12.03 24.12
CA PHE A 326 -16.44 -11.88 23.19
C PHE A 326 -16.66 -12.70 21.91
N ALA A 327 -17.03 -13.97 22.03
CA ALA A 327 -17.26 -14.83 20.88
C ALA A 327 -18.38 -14.28 19.98
N PHE A 328 -19.49 -13.85 20.56
CA PHE A 328 -20.60 -13.24 19.83
C PHE A 328 -20.16 -11.98 19.07
N ILE A 329 -19.47 -11.06 19.74
CA ILE A 329 -19.01 -9.81 19.13
C ILE A 329 -17.96 -10.08 18.05
N LEU A 330 -17.02 -11.00 18.27
CA LEU A 330 -16.01 -11.38 17.29
C LEU A 330 -16.68 -11.87 15.99
N HIS A 331 -17.65 -12.77 16.08
CA HIS A 331 -18.35 -13.29 14.90
C HIS A 331 -19.26 -12.24 14.25
N LEU A 332 -19.94 -11.41 15.04
CA LEU A 332 -20.75 -10.29 14.53
C LEU A 332 -19.88 -9.30 13.76
N MET A 333 -18.76 -8.86 14.35
CA MET A 333 -17.83 -7.93 13.73
C MET A 333 -17.16 -8.55 12.51
N LYS A 334 -16.77 -9.83 12.54
CA LYS A 334 -16.27 -10.54 11.35
C LYS A 334 -17.27 -10.45 10.19
N LYS A 335 -18.56 -10.67 10.44
CA LYS A 335 -19.60 -10.63 9.40
C LYS A 335 -19.78 -9.22 8.83
N ILE A 336 -19.96 -8.23 9.71
CA ILE A 336 -20.14 -6.82 9.33
C ILE A 336 -18.91 -6.34 8.54
N MET A 337 -17.72 -6.59 9.08
CA MET A 337 -16.47 -6.13 8.48
C MET A 337 -16.16 -6.83 7.15
N GLY A 338 -16.57 -8.09 6.98
CA GLY A 338 -16.43 -8.78 5.70
C GLY A 338 -17.23 -8.09 4.58
N ILE A 339 -18.48 -7.73 4.84
CA ILE A 339 -19.33 -7.00 3.89
C ILE A 339 -18.71 -5.63 3.58
N THR A 340 -18.30 -4.90 4.62
CA THR A 340 -17.79 -3.53 4.46
C THR A 340 -16.39 -3.50 3.84
N ASN A 341 -15.56 -4.52 4.07
CA ASN A 341 -14.25 -4.65 3.43
C ASN A 341 -14.41 -4.88 1.93
N ALA A 342 -15.31 -5.79 1.54
CA ALA A 342 -15.63 -6.02 0.14
C ALA A 342 -16.14 -4.75 -0.56
N LEU A 343 -17.00 -3.97 0.13
CA LEU A 343 -17.44 -2.67 -0.38
C LEU A 343 -16.26 -1.69 -0.51
N SER A 344 -15.39 -1.59 0.50
CA SER A 344 -14.22 -0.71 0.49
C SER A 344 -13.26 -1.02 -0.66
N GLU A 345 -12.98 -2.30 -0.90
CA GLU A 345 -12.14 -2.77 -2.02
C GLU A 345 -12.81 -2.46 -3.37
N ALA A 346 -14.12 -2.70 -3.48
CA ALA A 346 -14.87 -2.40 -4.70
C ALA A 346 -14.84 -0.90 -5.03
N LEU A 347 -15.04 -0.03 -4.04
CA LEU A 347 -15.02 1.43 -4.20
C LEU A 347 -13.64 2.00 -4.64
N GLN A 348 -12.56 1.25 -4.42
CA GLN A 348 -11.20 1.65 -4.81
C GLN A 348 -10.80 1.17 -6.21
N ARG A 349 -11.66 0.42 -6.91
CA ARG A 349 -11.32 -0.03 -8.27
C ARG A 349 -11.38 1.13 -9.26
N LYS A 350 -10.46 1.09 -10.23
CA LYS A 350 -10.31 2.12 -11.27
C LYS A 350 -11.53 2.26 -12.18
N ASP A 351 -12.26 1.16 -12.35
CA ASP A 351 -13.45 1.06 -13.21
C ASP A 351 -14.74 1.53 -12.54
N GLN A 352 -14.67 2.05 -11.29
CA GLN A 352 -15.85 2.58 -10.63
C GLN A 352 -16.23 3.97 -11.12
N ASP A 353 -17.55 4.19 -11.14
CA ASP A 353 -18.21 5.48 -11.26
C ASP A 353 -19.21 5.65 -10.11
N ILE A 354 -19.81 6.84 -10.03
CA ILE A 354 -20.74 7.19 -8.94
C ILE A 354 -22.00 6.31 -8.92
N VAL A 355 -22.50 5.89 -10.08
CA VAL A 355 -23.74 5.10 -10.19
C VAL A 355 -23.48 3.68 -9.67
N ASN A 356 -22.38 3.08 -10.11
CA ASN A 356 -21.93 1.78 -9.65
C ASN A 356 -21.62 1.79 -8.15
N ALA A 357 -20.91 2.82 -7.66
CA ALA A 357 -20.63 2.98 -6.24
C ALA A 357 -21.92 3.03 -5.40
N MET A 358 -22.94 3.77 -5.83
CA MET A 358 -24.23 3.83 -5.15
C MET A 358 -24.98 2.48 -5.19
N GLY A 359 -24.87 1.75 -6.30
CA GLY A 359 -25.38 0.38 -6.41
C GLY A 359 -24.74 -0.57 -5.40
N LEU A 360 -23.41 -0.53 -5.30
CA LEU A 360 -22.65 -1.34 -4.34
C LEU A 360 -23.05 -1.02 -2.89
N VAL A 361 -23.16 0.27 -2.54
CA VAL A 361 -23.63 0.70 -1.21
C VAL A 361 -25.01 0.13 -0.90
N LYS A 362 -25.93 0.15 -1.88
CA LYS A 362 -27.29 -0.40 -1.70
C LYS A 362 -27.26 -1.91 -1.44
N VAL A 363 -26.45 -2.66 -2.20
CA VAL A 363 -26.29 -4.11 -2.01
C VAL A 363 -25.70 -4.42 -0.64
N SER A 364 -24.62 -3.74 -0.24
CA SER A 364 -24.01 -3.94 1.08
C SER A 364 -24.98 -3.61 2.22
N LYS A 365 -25.82 -2.57 2.05
CA LYS A 365 -26.87 -2.23 3.02
C LYS A 365 -27.96 -3.31 3.15
N GLN A 366 -28.22 -4.10 2.11
CA GLN A 366 -29.16 -5.22 2.19
C GLN A 366 -28.56 -6.46 2.86
N GLN A 367 -27.24 -6.59 2.85
CA GLN A 367 -26.51 -7.71 3.45
C GLN A 367 -26.24 -7.51 4.96
N LEU A 368 -26.18 -6.25 5.39
CA LEU A 368 -26.12 -5.82 6.79
C LEU A 368 -27.53 -5.83 7.40
#